data_AF-A0A933ZI59-F1
#
_entry.id   AF-A0A933ZI59-F1
#
_cell.length_a   1.000
_cell.length_b   1.000
_cell.length_c   1.000
_cell.angle_alpha   90.00
_cell.angle_beta   90.00
_cell.angle_gamma   90.00
#
_symmetry.space_group_name_H-M   'P 1'
#
loop_
_entity.id
_entity.type
_entity.pdbx_description
1 polymer ?
#
loop_
_entity_poly.entity_id
_entity_poly.type
_entity_poly.pdbx_seq_one_letter_code
_entity_poly.pdbx_strand_id
1 'polypeptide(L)'
;MARKTEETPTEAIVVAEQEPALPASAVKQDEKLVDKAAKQIRDILARTVSQGLEEVGNYLLETFYEGNPELYQSLKPSKHASLTLLEERCETLELPVSRTFLANAIGVAVMTKHLPKSSSFLKLPPSHKTELLGISTPEKAENLAAKVLEGKLTVQKLRELVRKERAKNKKNPQGRKPTPTVVRVLTSCAKLLRDQTTGRLVFRKADFTELTPEQLEEVKELRETILKRMEEVHKHLGG
;
A
#
# COMPACT_ATOMS: atom_id res chain seq x y z
N MET A 1 -58.12 14.22 26.06
CA MET A 1 -57.61 13.46 27.22
C MET A 1 -56.10 13.52 27.20
N ALA A 2 -55.52 14.44 27.98
CA ALA A 2 -54.08 14.67 28.04
C ALA A 2 -53.45 13.74 29.09
N ARG A 3 -52.47 12.92 28.67
CA ARG A 3 -51.67 12.09 29.59
C ARG A 3 -50.48 12.92 30.06
N LYS A 4 -50.49 13.21 31.35
CA LYS A 4 -49.44 13.90 32.10
C LYS A 4 -48.41 12.84 32.51
N THR A 5 -47.23 12.88 31.91
CA THR A 5 -46.08 12.04 32.31
C THR A 5 -45.37 12.74 33.47
N GLU A 6 -45.32 12.07 34.61
CA GLU A 6 -44.57 12.47 35.81
C GLU A 6 -43.10 12.06 35.64
N GLU A 7 -42.21 13.05 35.66
CA GLU A 7 -40.77 12.84 35.72
C GLU A 7 -40.34 12.70 37.18
N THR A 8 -39.89 11.50 37.55
CA THR A 8 -39.22 11.24 38.83
C THR A 8 -37.76 11.71 38.77
N PRO A 9 -37.26 12.45 39.76
CA PRO A 9 -35.87 12.92 39.80
C PRO A 9 -34.96 11.77 40.23
N THR A 10 -34.12 11.31 39.31
CA THR A 10 -33.05 10.35 39.58
C THR A 10 -31.94 11.04 40.38
N GLU A 11 -31.83 10.71 41.66
CA GLU A 11 -30.69 11.09 42.50
C GLU A 11 -29.40 10.49 41.93
N ALA A 12 -28.55 11.36 41.41
CA ALA A 12 -27.21 11.00 40.95
C ALA A 12 -26.31 10.71 42.16
N ILE A 13 -26.12 9.43 42.47
CA ILE A 13 -25.12 8.96 43.42
C ILE A 13 -23.74 9.20 42.78
N VAL A 14 -23.08 10.28 43.18
CA VAL A 14 -21.69 10.57 42.84
C VAL A 14 -20.81 9.65 43.70
N VAL A 15 -20.60 8.42 43.25
CA VAL A 15 -19.56 7.55 43.80
C VAL A 15 -18.22 8.10 43.31
N ALA A 16 -17.49 8.75 44.22
CA ALA A 16 -16.11 9.15 43.97
C ALA A 16 -15.26 7.89 43.79
N GLU A 17 -15.05 7.48 42.54
CA GLU A 17 -14.06 6.48 42.15
C GLU A 17 -12.67 6.99 42.51
N GLN A 18 -12.21 6.66 43.72
CA GLN A 18 -10.79 6.72 44.05
C GLN A 18 -10.10 5.60 43.26
N GLU A 19 -9.46 5.96 42.15
CA GLU A 19 -8.51 5.08 41.46
C GLU A 19 -7.47 4.59 42.49
N PRO A 20 -7.41 3.28 42.79
CA PRO A 20 -6.43 2.77 43.73
C PRO A 20 -5.04 2.96 43.14
N ALA A 21 -4.28 3.91 43.69
CA ALA A 21 -2.91 4.19 43.30
C ALA A 21 -2.03 2.96 43.60
N LEU A 22 -1.71 2.19 42.56
CA LEU A 22 -0.83 1.03 42.64
C LEU A 22 0.58 1.46 43.09
N PRO A 23 1.25 0.69 43.95
CA PRO A 23 2.61 1.01 44.38
C PRO A 23 3.57 0.98 43.18
N ALA A 24 4.46 1.98 43.09
CA ALA A 24 5.37 2.15 41.95
C ALA A 24 6.30 0.95 41.65
N SER A 25 6.50 0.06 42.63
CA SER A 25 7.22 -1.21 42.46
C SER A 25 6.43 -2.27 41.68
N ALA A 26 5.10 -2.30 41.83
CA ALA A 26 4.21 -3.19 41.06
C ALA A 26 4.18 -2.76 39.58
N VAL A 27 4.10 -1.45 39.32
CA VAL A 27 4.10 -0.88 37.97
C VAL A 27 5.33 -1.34 37.16
N LYS A 28 6.54 -1.31 37.75
CA LYS A 28 7.77 -1.76 37.06
C LYS A 28 7.83 -3.27 36.81
N GLN A 29 7.20 -4.08 37.64
CA GLN A 29 7.12 -5.52 37.42
C GLN A 29 6.11 -5.84 36.32
N ASP A 30 4.98 -5.15 36.34
CA ASP A 30 3.94 -5.25 35.32
C ASP A 30 4.46 -4.79 33.95
N GLU A 31 5.22 -3.70 33.88
CA GLU A 31 5.90 -3.24 32.65
C GLU A 31 6.78 -4.33 32.03
N LYS A 32 7.59 -5.01 32.84
CA LYS A 32 8.46 -6.11 32.34
C LYS A 32 7.65 -7.31 31.86
N LEU A 33 6.54 -7.62 32.51
CA LEU A 33 5.63 -8.68 32.07
C LEU A 33 4.94 -8.33 30.75
N VAL A 34 4.48 -7.08 30.61
CA VAL A 34 3.89 -6.55 29.37
C VAL A 34 4.91 -6.58 28.24
N ASP A 35 6.15 -6.14 28.45
CA ASP A 35 7.21 -6.17 27.43
C ASP A 35 7.53 -7.60 26.99
N LYS A 36 7.57 -8.54 27.94
CA LYS A 36 7.79 -9.97 27.65
C LYS A 36 6.64 -10.55 26.84
N ALA A 37 5.39 -10.26 27.22
CA ALA A 37 4.20 -10.72 26.51
C ALA A 37 4.14 -10.11 25.10
N ALA A 38 4.37 -8.81 24.96
CA ALA A 38 4.41 -8.11 23.68
C ALA A 38 5.48 -8.69 22.75
N LYS A 39 6.67 -9.03 23.28
CA LYS A 39 7.72 -9.70 22.52
C LYS A 39 7.28 -11.10 22.06
N GLN A 40 6.69 -11.90 22.94
CA GLN A 40 6.22 -13.25 22.59
C GLN A 40 5.11 -13.22 21.54
N ILE A 41 4.12 -12.34 21.70
CA ILE A 41 3.04 -12.15 20.71
C ILE A 41 3.62 -11.76 19.36
N ARG A 42 4.56 -10.80 19.34
CA ARG A 42 5.23 -10.39 18.09
C ARG A 42 5.97 -11.55 17.42
N ASP A 43 6.66 -12.38 18.19
CA ASP A 43 7.39 -13.54 17.66
C ASP A 43 6.42 -14.60 17.09
N ILE A 44 5.30 -14.85 17.76
CA ILE A 44 4.25 -15.77 17.29
C ILE A 44 3.63 -15.26 15.99
N LEU A 45 3.25 -13.98 15.94
CA LEU A 45 2.69 -13.36 14.75
C LEU A 45 3.68 -13.38 13.58
N ALA A 46 4.95 -13.04 13.82
CA ALA A 46 5.97 -13.06 12.79
C ALA A 46 6.16 -14.46 12.18
N ARG A 47 6.17 -15.51 13.00
CA ARG A 47 6.23 -16.91 12.52
C ARG A 47 4.98 -17.29 11.72
N THR A 48 3.80 -16.99 12.26
CA THR A 48 2.51 -17.32 11.63
C THR A 48 2.39 -16.64 10.26
N VAL A 49 2.74 -15.36 10.18
CA VAL A 49 2.74 -14.61 8.91
C VAL A 49 3.77 -15.17 7.94
N SER A 50 4.97 -15.55 8.42
CA SER A 50 5.99 -16.14 7.54
C SER A 50 5.54 -17.47 6.95
N GLN A 51 4.97 -18.35 7.78
CA GLN A 51 4.47 -19.64 7.35
C GLN A 51 3.28 -19.47 6.40
N GLY A 52 2.30 -18.64 6.77
CA GLY A 52 1.14 -18.36 5.92
C GLY A 52 1.52 -17.75 4.57
N LEU A 53 2.53 -16.86 4.53
CA LEU A 53 3.03 -16.31 3.27
C LEU A 53 3.62 -17.39 2.34
N GLU A 54 4.36 -18.35 2.90
CA GLU A 54 4.96 -19.44 2.13
C GLU A 54 3.92 -20.47 1.67
N GLU A 55 3.02 -20.89 2.56
CA GLU A 55 1.96 -21.85 2.26
C GLU A 55 1.00 -21.32 1.20
N VAL A 56 0.51 -20.08 1.36
CA VAL A 56 -0.36 -19.43 0.37
C VAL A 56 0.39 -19.26 -0.96
N GLY A 57 1.64 -18.82 -0.93
CA GLY A 57 2.45 -18.65 -2.14
C GLY A 57 2.62 -19.95 -2.92
N ASN A 58 2.93 -21.04 -2.22
CA ASN A 58 3.07 -22.37 -2.82
C ASN A 58 1.74 -22.89 -3.37
N TYR A 59 0.65 -22.77 -2.61
CA TYR A 59 -0.69 -23.17 -3.05
C TYR A 59 -1.11 -22.44 -4.34
N LEU A 60 -0.88 -21.12 -4.40
CA LEU A 60 -1.21 -20.33 -5.59
C LEU A 60 -0.33 -20.70 -6.79
N LEU A 61 0.95 -20.95 -6.56
CA LEU A 61 1.88 -21.38 -7.61
C LEU A 61 1.50 -22.76 -8.15
N GLU A 62 1.11 -23.70 -7.28
CA GLU A 62 0.66 -25.04 -7.67
C GLU A 62 -0.68 -25.00 -8.40
N THR A 63 -1.64 -24.23 -7.89
CA THR A 63 -3.02 -24.19 -8.42
C THR A 63 -3.12 -23.46 -9.75
N PHE A 64 -2.48 -22.28 -9.88
CA PHE A 64 -2.64 -21.44 -11.07
C PHE A 64 -1.50 -21.60 -12.09
N TYR A 65 -0.37 -22.19 -11.69
CA TYR A 65 0.83 -22.27 -12.51
C TYR A 65 1.47 -23.67 -12.50
N GLU A 66 0.77 -24.70 -12.04
CA GLU A 66 1.24 -26.11 -12.05
C GLU A 66 2.60 -26.29 -11.35
N GLY A 67 2.91 -25.43 -10.38
CA GLY A 67 4.19 -25.44 -9.66
C GLY A 67 5.37 -24.90 -10.47
N ASN A 68 5.16 -24.40 -11.68
CA ASN A 68 6.22 -23.91 -12.55
C ASN A 68 6.43 -22.38 -12.39
N PRO A 69 7.58 -21.95 -11.82
CA PRO A 69 7.86 -20.53 -11.60
C PRO A 69 8.04 -19.72 -12.90
N GLU A 70 8.42 -20.36 -14.01
CA GLU A 70 8.59 -19.68 -15.30
C GLU A 70 7.26 -19.22 -15.89
N LEU A 71 6.17 -19.95 -15.60
CA LEU A 71 4.84 -19.57 -16.06
C LEU A 71 4.35 -18.27 -15.43
N TYR A 72 4.71 -18.02 -14.17
CA TYR A 72 4.41 -16.76 -13.47
C TYR A 72 5.17 -15.57 -14.07
N GLN A 73 6.40 -15.78 -14.54
CA GLN A 73 7.24 -14.73 -15.15
C GLN A 73 6.90 -14.46 -16.63
N SER A 74 6.05 -15.28 -17.24
CA SER A 74 5.69 -15.21 -18.65
C SER A 74 4.83 -13.98 -18.97
N LEU A 75 5.16 -13.23 -20.03
CA LEU A 75 4.43 -12.03 -20.48
C LEU A 75 3.06 -12.32 -21.16
N LYS A 76 2.50 -13.52 -21.02
CA LYS A 76 1.27 -13.90 -21.73
C LYS A 76 0.03 -13.38 -20.97
N PRO A 77 -0.79 -12.49 -21.56
CA PRO A 77 -1.87 -11.80 -20.85
C PRO A 77 -3.02 -12.72 -20.38
N SER A 78 -3.31 -13.81 -21.10
CA SER A 78 -4.41 -14.72 -20.74
C SER A 78 -4.15 -15.54 -19.46
N LYS A 79 -2.90 -15.60 -18.99
CA LYS A 79 -2.52 -16.45 -17.84
C LYS A 79 -2.85 -15.84 -16.48
N HIS A 80 -3.08 -14.53 -16.44
CA HIS A 80 -3.41 -13.84 -15.20
C HIS A 80 -4.92 -13.77 -14.95
N ALA A 81 -5.78 -14.21 -15.87
CA ALA A 81 -7.23 -14.07 -15.75
C ALA A 81 -7.79 -14.71 -14.46
N SER A 82 -7.42 -15.96 -14.17
CA SER A 82 -7.90 -16.65 -12.96
C SER A 82 -7.35 -16.02 -11.67
N LEU A 83 -6.10 -15.54 -11.69
CA LEU A 83 -5.51 -14.84 -10.55
C LEU A 83 -6.20 -13.48 -10.34
N THR A 84 -6.51 -12.74 -11.41
CA THR A 84 -7.27 -11.49 -11.34
C THR A 84 -8.66 -11.70 -10.76
N LEU A 85 -9.36 -12.78 -11.14
CA LEU A 85 -10.66 -13.13 -10.53
C LEU A 85 -10.54 -13.44 -9.03
N LEU A 86 -9.41 -14.02 -8.58
CA LEU A 86 -9.15 -14.22 -7.16
C LEU A 86 -8.83 -12.90 -6.45
N GLU A 87 -8.03 -12.03 -7.07
CA GLU A 87 -7.69 -10.70 -6.56
C GLU A 87 -8.94 -9.80 -6.43
N GLU A 88 -9.95 -9.98 -7.28
CA GLU A 88 -11.25 -9.32 -7.17
C GLU A 88 -12.02 -9.73 -5.92
N ARG A 89 -11.77 -10.94 -5.38
CA ARG A 89 -12.38 -11.45 -4.15
C ARG A 89 -11.58 -11.14 -2.88
N CYS A 90 -10.35 -10.62 -3.01
CA CYS A 90 -9.57 -10.13 -1.87
C CYS A 90 -10.30 -9.01 -1.12
N GLU A 91 -9.93 -8.81 0.14
CA GLU A 91 -10.49 -7.75 1.01
C GLU A 91 -12.00 -7.90 1.27
N THR A 92 -12.55 -9.10 1.04
CA THR A 92 -13.91 -9.49 1.41
C THR A 92 -13.92 -10.26 2.73
N LEU A 93 -15.11 -10.49 3.31
CA LEU A 93 -15.26 -11.32 4.51
C LEU A 93 -14.83 -12.78 4.27
N GLU A 94 -15.00 -13.30 3.06
CA GLU A 94 -14.60 -14.66 2.69
C GLU A 94 -13.09 -14.81 2.56
N LEU A 95 -12.41 -13.77 2.04
CA LEU A 95 -10.97 -13.76 1.82
C LEU A 95 -10.37 -12.44 2.34
N PRO A 96 -10.12 -12.34 3.66
CA PRO A 96 -9.64 -11.12 4.32
C PRO A 96 -8.12 -10.92 4.15
N VAL A 97 -7.63 -11.09 2.92
CA VAL A 97 -6.23 -10.84 2.55
C VAL A 97 -6.18 -9.74 1.50
N SER A 98 -5.11 -8.94 1.51
CA SER A 98 -4.93 -7.90 0.50
C SER A 98 -4.40 -8.48 -0.81
N ARG A 99 -4.66 -7.79 -1.91
CA ARG A 99 -4.07 -8.14 -3.23
C ARG A 99 -2.55 -8.16 -3.18
N THR A 100 -1.97 -7.16 -2.50
CA THR A 100 -0.51 -7.05 -2.29
C THR A 100 0.06 -8.26 -1.54
N PHE A 101 -0.68 -8.81 -0.57
CA PHE A 101 -0.26 -10.03 0.14
C PHE A 101 -0.17 -11.22 -0.82
N LEU A 102 -1.18 -11.45 -1.67
CA LEU A 102 -1.15 -12.55 -2.65
C LEU A 102 0.02 -12.42 -3.63
N ALA A 103 0.22 -11.22 -4.19
CA ALA A 103 1.32 -10.94 -5.11
C ALA A 103 2.70 -11.20 -4.45
N ASN A 104 2.85 -10.78 -3.20
CA ASN A 104 4.07 -11.04 -2.42
C ASN A 104 4.25 -12.52 -2.11
N ALA A 105 3.18 -13.23 -1.75
CA ALA A 105 3.21 -14.66 -1.44
C ALA A 105 3.71 -15.48 -2.64
N ILE A 106 3.10 -15.28 -3.81
CA ILE A 106 3.51 -15.95 -5.06
C ILE A 106 4.95 -15.57 -5.41
N GLY A 107 5.31 -14.30 -5.32
CA GLY A 107 6.67 -13.84 -5.59
C GLY A 107 7.72 -14.51 -4.70
N VAL A 108 7.43 -14.67 -3.40
CA VAL A 108 8.31 -15.38 -2.45
C VAL A 108 8.41 -16.86 -2.80
N ALA A 109 7.31 -17.52 -3.15
CA ALA A 109 7.32 -18.92 -3.55
C ALA A 109 8.15 -19.15 -4.83
N VAL A 110 7.98 -18.30 -5.85
CA VAL A 110 8.76 -18.33 -7.09
C VAL A 110 10.24 -18.14 -6.81
N MET A 111 10.61 -17.12 -6.01
CA MET A 111 12.00 -16.87 -5.64
C MET A 111 12.61 -18.06 -4.87
N THR A 112 11.84 -18.66 -3.96
CA THR A 112 12.25 -19.82 -3.16
C THR A 112 12.53 -21.04 -4.03
N LYS A 113 11.73 -21.28 -5.08
CA LYS A 113 11.95 -22.41 -6.02
C LYS A 113 13.24 -22.27 -6.83
N HIS A 114 13.67 -21.04 -7.11
CA HIS A 114 14.93 -20.77 -7.83
C HIS A 114 16.18 -20.82 -6.95
N LEU A 115 16.01 -20.86 -5.62
CA LEU A 115 17.10 -20.82 -4.67
C LEU A 115 17.33 -22.19 -4.02
N PRO A 116 18.58 -22.51 -3.62
CA PRO A 116 18.85 -23.75 -2.89
C PRO A 116 18.18 -23.73 -1.52
N LYS A 117 17.83 -24.91 -0.98
CA LYS A 117 17.18 -25.03 0.35
C LYS A 117 18.03 -24.47 1.50
N SER A 118 19.33 -24.30 1.31
CA SER A 118 20.26 -23.70 2.28
C SER A 118 20.42 -22.18 2.13
N SER A 119 19.65 -21.56 1.23
CA SER A 119 19.71 -20.14 0.91
C SER A 119 19.47 -19.25 2.13
N SER A 120 20.25 -18.17 2.19
CA SER A 120 20.14 -17.07 3.15
C SER A 120 18.78 -16.39 3.07
N PHE A 121 18.19 -16.31 1.87
CA PHE A 121 16.85 -15.75 1.64
C PHE A 121 15.77 -16.44 2.49
N LEU A 122 15.84 -17.76 2.66
CA LEU A 122 14.83 -18.54 3.40
C LEU A 122 14.84 -18.22 4.90
N LYS A 123 16.00 -17.84 5.43
CA LYS A 123 16.19 -17.49 6.86
C LYS A 123 15.73 -16.07 7.18
N LEU A 124 15.38 -15.27 6.18
CA LEU A 124 14.97 -13.88 6.38
C LEU A 124 13.54 -13.77 6.92
N PRO A 125 13.25 -12.72 7.71
CA PRO A 125 11.87 -12.35 8.05
C PRO A 125 11.04 -12.00 6.80
N PRO A 126 9.69 -12.14 6.85
CA PRO A 126 8.80 -11.88 5.71
C PRO A 126 9.02 -10.51 5.07
N SER A 127 9.15 -9.46 5.89
CA SER A 127 9.34 -8.09 5.40
C SER A 127 10.60 -7.91 4.56
N HIS A 128 11.68 -8.63 4.90
CA HIS A 128 12.93 -8.59 4.13
C HIS A 128 12.80 -9.42 2.84
N LYS A 129 12.13 -10.58 2.89
CA LYS A 129 11.84 -11.40 1.69
C LYS A 129 11.07 -10.59 0.65
N THR A 130 10.02 -9.88 1.05
CA THR A 130 9.20 -9.07 0.14
C THR A 130 9.96 -7.91 -0.50
N GLU A 131 10.89 -7.27 0.22
CA GLU A 131 11.71 -6.20 -0.37
C GLU A 131 12.66 -6.73 -1.46
N LEU A 132 13.16 -7.94 -1.29
CA LEU A 132 14.08 -8.59 -2.23
C LEU A 132 13.38 -9.08 -3.53
N LEU A 133 12.04 -9.23 -3.54
CA LEU A 133 11.27 -9.56 -4.75
C LEU A 133 11.47 -8.55 -5.89
N GLY A 134 11.94 -7.36 -5.54
CA GLY A 134 12.34 -6.34 -6.49
C GLY A 134 13.49 -6.63 -7.43
N ILE A 135 14.26 -7.68 -7.13
CA ILE A 135 15.49 -8.00 -7.83
C ILE A 135 15.18 -9.16 -8.76
N SER A 136 15.31 -8.91 -10.07
CA SER A 136 14.96 -9.90 -11.10
C SER A 136 15.84 -11.15 -11.09
N THR A 137 17.08 -11.04 -10.61
CA THR A 137 18.06 -12.14 -10.63
C THR A 137 18.18 -12.78 -9.24
N PRO A 138 17.90 -14.09 -9.09
CA PRO A 138 17.88 -14.76 -7.79
C PRO A 138 19.25 -14.73 -7.08
N GLU A 139 20.35 -14.85 -7.82
CA GLU A 139 21.71 -14.78 -7.27
C GLU A 139 22.01 -13.45 -6.56
N LYS A 140 21.53 -12.33 -7.12
CA LYS A 140 21.70 -11.01 -6.47
C LYS A 140 20.82 -10.88 -5.24
N ALA A 141 19.62 -11.45 -5.25
CA ALA A 141 18.75 -11.48 -4.09
C ALA A 141 19.41 -12.29 -2.95
N GLU A 142 20.02 -13.44 -3.26
CA GLU A 142 20.76 -14.26 -2.30
C GLU A 142 21.97 -13.51 -1.72
N ASN A 143 22.77 -12.86 -2.56
CA ASN A 143 23.92 -12.06 -2.10
C ASN A 143 23.51 -10.91 -1.17
N LEU A 144 22.37 -10.27 -1.44
CA LEU A 144 21.84 -9.24 -0.54
C LEU A 144 21.25 -9.84 0.73
N ALA A 145 20.62 -11.01 0.65
CA ALA A 145 20.13 -11.74 1.81
C ALA A 145 21.27 -12.12 2.77
N ALA A 146 22.39 -12.63 2.25
CA ALA A 146 23.58 -12.93 3.04
C ALA A 146 24.10 -11.68 3.78
N LYS A 147 24.21 -10.54 3.09
CA LYS A 147 24.61 -9.26 3.70
C LYS A 147 23.65 -8.78 4.78
N VAL A 148 22.35 -9.03 4.63
CA VAL A 148 21.35 -8.69 5.65
C VAL A 148 21.55 -9.52 6.91
N LEU A 149 21.84 -10.83 6.77
CA LEU A 149 22.10 -11.73 7.90
C LEU A 149 23.41 -11.37 8.62
N GLU A 150 24.48 -11.09 7.86
CA GLU A 150 25.79 -10.71 8.42
C GLU A 150 25.76 -9.35 9.11
N GLY A 151 25.23 -8.32 8.44
CA GLY A 151 25.27 -6.94 8.90
C GLY A 151 24.08 -6.48 9.74
N LYS A 152 23.10 -7.37 10.00
CA LYS A 152 21.81 -7.05 10.64
C LYS A 152 21.17 -5.78 10.06
N LEU A 153 21.09 -5.70 8.73
CA LEU A 153 20.56 -4.53 8.06
C LEU A 153 19.07 -4.33 8.38
N THR A 154 18.70 -3.09 8.68
CA THR A 154 17.29 -2.70 8.83
C THR A 154 16.58 -2.76 7.47
N VAL A 155 15.27 -2.96 7.48
CA VAL A 155 14.43 -3.02 6.26
C VAL A 155 14.58 -1.76 5.42
N GLN A 156 14.71 -0.59 6.07
CA GLN A 156 14.91 0.70 5.38
C GLN A 156 16.22 0.73 4.57
N LYS A 157 17.34 0.31 5.18
CA LYS A 157 18.64 0.24 4.48
C LYS A 157 18.60 -0.78 3.34
N LEU A 158 17.93 -1.93 3.56
CA LEU A 158 17.73 -2.91 2.50
C LEU A 158 16.96 -2.32 1.32
N ARG A 159 15.86 -1.60 1.58
CA ARG A 159 15.05 -0.94 0.56
C ARG A 159 15.88 0.05 -0.28
N GLU A 160 16.77 0.81 0.34
CA GLU A 160 17.69 1.70 -0.37
C GLU A 160 18.67 0.94 -1.28
N LEU A 161 19.24 -0.17 -0.79
CA LEU A 161 20.14 -1.02 -1.59
C LEU A 161 19.41 -1.65 -2.78
N VAL A 162 18.20 -2.19 -2.56
CA VAL A 162 17.34 -2.71 -3.62
C VAL A 162 17.03 -1.63 -4.65
N ARG A 163 16.68 -0.42 -4.20
CA ARG A 163 16.41 0.72 -5.10
C ARG A 163 17.63 1.07 -5.96
N LYS A 164 18.83 1.08 -5.37
CA LYS A 164 20.09 1.33 -6.10
C LYS A 164 20.37 0.23 -7.12
N GLU A 165 20.21 -1.04 -6.75
CA GLU A 165 20.39 -2.17 -7.68
C GLU A 165 19.38 -2.16 -8.84
N ARG A 166 18.11 -1.86 -8.55
CA ARG A 166 17.08 -1.67 -9.59
C ARG A 166 17.45 -0.53 -10.54
N ALA A 167 17.98 0.59 -10.01
CA ALA A 167 18.40 1.72 -10.84
C ALA A 167 19.58 1.35 -11.77
N LYS A 168 20.53 0.54 -11.30
CA LYS A 168 21.65 0.05 -12.12
C LYS A 168 21.22 -0.87 -13.24
N ASN A 169 20.21 -1.73 -13.02
CA ASN A 169 19.75 -2.67 -14.04
C ASN A 169 18.87 -2.00 -15.12
N LYS A 170 18.42 -0.75 -14.94
CA LYS A 170 17.68 0.02 -15.96
C LYS A 170 18.57 0.54 -17.10
N LYS A 171 19.61 -0.21 -17.49
CA LYS A 171 20.57 0.21 -18.54
C LYS A 171 19.93 0.46 -19.90
N ASN A 172 18.74 -0.07 -20.15
CA ASN A 172 17.87 0.37 -21.22
C ASN A 172 16.55 0.84 -20.61
N PRO A 173 16.17 2.12 -20.71
CA PRO A 173 14.78 2.52 -20.51
C PRO A 173 13.97 1.98 -21.69
N GLN A 174 13.74 0.67 -21.71
CA GLN A 174 12.86 -0.03 -22.65
C GLN A 174 11.37 0.25 -22.35
N GLY A 175 11.10 1.33 -21.63
CA GLY A 175 9.77 1.88 -21.40
C GLY A 175 9.65 3.20 -22.14
N ARG A 176 8.41 3.55 -22.50
CA ARG A 176 8.07 4.88 -23.01
C ARG A 176 8.69 5.92 -22.08
N LYS A 177 9.46 6.87 -22.64
CA LYS A 177 10.00 7.99 -21.86
C LYS A 177 8.84 8.61 -21.05
N PRO A 178 9.02 8.85 -19.75
CA PRO A 178 7.96 9.41 -18.93
C PRO A 178 7.48 10.69 -19.60
N THR A 179 6.16 10.82 -19.75
CA THR A 179 5.56 12.04 -20.30
C THR A 179 6.06 13.23 -19.47
N PRO A 180 6.62 14.28 -20.10
CA PRO A 180 7.13 15.44 -19.38
C PRO A 180 6.09 15.97 -18.39
N THR A 181 6.53 16.39 -17.20
CA THR A 181 5.63 16.82 -16.11
C THR A 181 4.60 17.84 -16.58
N VAL A 182 5.02 18.81 -17.40
CA VAL A 182 4.15 19.84 -17.98
C VAL A 182 3.03 19.22 -18.82
N VAL A 183 3.37 18.31 -19.74
CA VAL A 183 2.40 17.62 -20.59
C VAL A 183 1.43 16.79 -19.75
N ARG A 184 1.93 16.09 -18.73
CA ARG A 184 1.09 15.29 -17.82
C ARG A 184 0.10 16.14 -17.04
N VAL A 185 0.55 17.28 -16.48
CA VAL A 185 -0.31 18.20 -15.73
C VAL A 185 -1.37 18.81 -16.63
N LEU A 186 -0.99 19.38 -17.78
CA LEU A 186 -1.93 19.99 -18.73
C LEU A 186 -2.95 18.97 -19.27
N THR A 187 -2.51 17.74 -19.58
CA THR A 187 -3.42 16.66 -19.99
C THR A 187 -4.41 16.31 -18.88
N SER A 188 -3.96 16.31 -17.62
CA SER A 188 -4.82 16.02 -16.48
C SER A 188 -5.85 17.14 -16.27
N CYS A 189 -5.44 18.41 -16.35
CA CYS A 189 -6.37 19.54 -16.31
C CYS A 189 -7.40 19.49 -17.44
N ALA A 190 -6.97 19.19 -18.68
CA ALA A 190 -7.87 19.05 -19.82
C ALA A 190 -8.89 17.90 -19.65
N LYS A 191 -8.47 16.79 -19.02
CA LYS A 191 -9.36 15.67 -18.68
C LYS A 191 -10.34 16.01 -17.56
N LEU A 192 -9.93 16.80 -16.57
CA LEU A 192 -10.82 17.21 -15.49
C LEU A 192 -11.89 18.19 -15.96
N LEU A 193 -11.56 19.03 -16.95
CA LEU A 193 -12.51 19.98 -17.53
C LEU A 193 -13.46 19.34 -18.54
N ARG A 194 -13.22 18.10 -18.98
CA ARG A 194 -14.03 17.41 -19.99
C ARG A 194 -14.66 16.14 -19.46
N ASP A 195 -15.94 15.95 -19.77
CA ASP A 195 -16.61 14.66 -19.57
C ASP A 195 -15.99 13.61 -20.52
N GLN A 196 -15.56 12.48 -19.96
CA GLN A 196 -14.89 11.41 -20.71
C GLN A 196 -15.80 10.72 -21.73
N THR A 197 -17.12 10.76 -21.51
CA THR A 197 -18.11 10.10 -22.37
C THR A 197 -18.56 11.02 -23.50
N THR A 198 -18.84 12.29 -23.20
CA THR A 198 -19.38 13.24 -24.18
C THR A 198 -18.34 14.13 -24.84
N GLY A 199 -17.14 14.25 -24.25
CA GLY A 199 -16.07 15.14 -24.70
C GLY A 199 -16.36 16.63 -24.49
N ARG A 200 -17.52 16.97 -23.91
CA ARG A 200 -17.95 18.35 -23.62
C ARG A 200 -17.37 18.81 -22.28
N LEU A 201 -17.44 20.11 -22.02
CA LEU A 201 -17.07 20.64 -20.71
C LEU A 201 -17.98 20.03 -19.63
N VAL A 202 -17.40 19.70 -18.47
CA VAL A 202 -18.14 19.13 -17.33
C VAL A 202 -19.24 20.09 -16.86
N PHE A 203 -18.97 21.40 -16.93
CA PHE A 203 -19.89 22.44 -16.48
C PHE A 203 -20.72 23.00 -17.64
N ARG A 204 -22.03 23.12 -17.43
CA ARG A 204 -23.00 23.75 -18.32
C ARG A 204 -23.34 25.14 -17.81
N LYS A 205 -23.95 25.97 -18.68
CA LYS A 205 -24.41 27.31 -18.30
C LYS A 205 -25.42 27.30 -17.13
N ALA A 206 -26.23 26.24 -17.02
CA ALA A 206 -27.19 26.08 -15.93
C ALA A 206 -26.50 25.95 -14.55
N ASP A 207 -25.37 25.25 -14.49
CA ASP A 207 -24.63 25.04 -13.24
C ASP A 207 -24.13 26.36 -12.65
N PHE A 208 -23.87 27.37 -13.48
CA PHE A 208 -23.48 28.71 -13.02
C PHE A 208 -24.66 29.54 -12.49
N THR A 209 -25.91 29.17 -12.81
CA THR A 209 -27.09 29.88 -12.30
C THR A 209 -27.49 29.42 -10.90
N GLU A 210 -27.00 28.27 -10.46
CA GLU A 210 -27.26 27.70 -9.13
C GLU A 210 -26.24 28.18 -8.08
N LEU A 211 -25.16 28.85 -8.50
CA LEU A 211 -24.11 29.34 -7.60
C LEU A 211 -24.58 30.53 -6.77
N THR A 212 -24.23 30.54 -5.49
CA THR A 212 -24.40 31.73 -4.65
C THR A 212 -23.46 32.86 -5.10
N PRO A 213 -23.75 34.13 -4.76
CA PRO A 213 -22.86 35.25 -5.09
C PRO A 213 -21.43 35.06 -4.54
N GLU A 214 -21.30 34.46 -3.36
CA GLU A 214 -20.01 34.15 -2.73
C GLU A 214 -19.22 33.12 -3.56
N GLN A 215 -19.86 32.01 -3.94
CA GLN A 215 -19.26 30.98 -4.78
C GLN A 215 -18.89 31.52 -6.17
N LEU A 216 -19.67 32.45 -6.70
CA LEU A 216 -19.39 33.10 -7.98
C LEU A 216 -18.09 33.91 -7.93
N GLU A 217 -17.84 34.64 -6.83
CA GLU A 217 -16.59 35.37 -6.64
C GLU A 217 -15.40 34.41 -6.47
N GLU A 218 -15.54 33.32 -5.70
CA GLU A 218 -14.49 32.29 -5.59
C GLU A 218 -14.13 31.69 -6.95
N VAL A 219 -15.13 31.39 -7.80
CA VAL A 219 -14.91 30.87 -9.15
C VAL A 219 -14.18 31.89 -10.03
N LYS A 220 -14.47 33.19 -9.89
CA LYS A 220 -13.74 34.25 -10.63
C LYS A 220 -12.28 34.33 -10.19
N GLU A 221 -12.00 34.30 -8.89
CA GLU A 221 -10.63 34.33 -8.37
C GLU A 221 -9.81 33.10 -8.81
N LEU A 222 -10.41 31.91 -8.75
CA LEU A 222 -9.79 30.68 -9.24
C LEU A 222 -9.53 30.73 -10.75
N ARG A 223 -10.47 31.28 -11.53
CA ARG A 223 -10.28 31.48 -12.98
C ARG A 223 -9.08 32.39 -13.25
N GLU A 224 -8.98 33.53 -12.57
CA GLU A 224 -7.85 34.44 -12.75
C GLU A 224 -6.51 33.79 -12.38
N THR A 225 -6.49 33.04 -11.29
CA THR A 225 -5.29 32.29 -10.87
C THR A 225 -4.87 31.28 -11.94
N ILE A 226 -5.81 30.52 -12.50
CA ILE A 226 -5.53 29.57 -13.58
C ILE A 226 -5.00 30.30 -14.83
N LEU A 227 -5.61 31.42 -15.22
CA LEU A 227 -5.17 32.20 -16.39
C LEU A 227 -3.74 32.73 -16.22
N LYS A 228 -3.41 33.32 -15.06
CA LYS A 228 -2.05 33.79 -14.74
C LYS A 228 -1.02 32.66 -14.85
N ARG A 229 -1.33 31.48 -14.32
CA ARG A 229 -0.44 30.30 -14.44
C ARG A 229 -0.32 29.79 -15.88
N MET A 230 -1.39 29.86 -16.67
CA MET A 230 -1.35 29.48 -18.08
C MET A 230 -0.52 30.48 -18.92
N GLU A 231 -0.54 31.76 -18.58
CA GLU A 231 0.34 32.76 -19.19
C GLU A 231 1.81 32.52 -18.87
N GLU A 232 2.16 32.16 -17.63
CA GLU A 232 3.52 31.75 -17.26
C GLU A 232 3.99 30.56 -18.11
N VAL A 233 3.15 29.54 -18.27
CA VAL A 233 3.44 28.39 -19.14
C VAL A 233 3.62 28.83 -20.59
N HIS A 234 2.78 29.75 -21.08
CA HIS A 234 2.87 30.27 -22.44
C HIS A 234 4.19 31.00 -22.71
N LYS A 235 4.64 31.85 -21.77
CA LYS A 235 5.95 32.53 -21.84
C LYS A 235 7.10 31.53 -21.92
N HIS A 236 7.04 30.44 -21.16
CA HIS A 236 8.06 29.39 -21.22
C HIS A 236 8.06 28.57 -22.52
N LEU A 237 6.98 28.60 -23.30
CA LEU A 237 6.89 27.94 -24.61
C LEU A 237 7.42 28.82 -25.77
N GLY A 238 7.93 30.03 -25.48
CA GLY A 238 8.51 30.93 -26.47
C GLY A 238 7.51 31.85 -27.16
N GLY A 239 6.38 32.16 -26.50
CA GLY A 239 5.48 33.25 -26.88
C GLY A 239 5.93 34.61 -26.36
#